data_AF-T0TAT5-F1
#
_entry.id   AF-T0TAT5-F1
#
_cell.length_a   1.000
_cell.length_b   1.000
_cell.length_c   1.000
_cell.angle_alpha   90.00
_cell.angle_beta   90.00
_cell.angle_gamma   90.00
#
_symmetry.space_group_name_H-M   'P 1'
#
loop_
_entity.id
_entity.type
_entity.pdbx_description
1 polymer ?
#
loop_
_entity_poly.entity_id
_entity_poly.type
_entity_poly.pdbx_seq_one_letter_code
_entity_poly.pdbx_strand_id
1 'polypeptide(L)' 'MSQLTAQSLNKNKKYLLICQSGMRSKKAYKILSKESGVLGVSGGMLAWRGKIKK' A
#
# COMPACT_ATOMS: atom_id res chain seq x y z
N MET A 1 8.29 -1.84 -16.48
CA MET A 1 7.35 -1.78 -15.33
C MET A 1 8.11 -2.22 -14.09
N SER A 2 8.54 -1.30 -13.23
CA SER A 2 9.22 -1.65 -11.99
C SER A 2 8.23 -2.33 -11.04
N GLN A 3 8.55 -3.56 -10.61
CA GLN A 3 7.76 -4.29 -9.62
C GLN A 3 8.35 -4.03 -8.24
N LEU A 4 7.54 -3.50 -7.32
CA LEU A 4 7.89 -3.41 -5.90
C LEU A 4 7.74 -4.80 -5.28
N THR A 5 8.87 -5.42 -4.92
CA THR A 5 8.91 -6.70 -4.22
C THR A 5 8.99 -6.48 -2.72
N ALA A 6 8.57 -7.46 -1.91
CA ALA A 6 8.59 -7.34 -0.45
C ALA A 6 9.99 -7.06 0.11
N GLN A 7 11.04 -7.57 -0.56
CA GLN A 7 12.43 -7.31 -0.19
C GLN A 7 12.89 -5.86 -0.46
N SER A 8 12.16 -5.11 -1.30
CA SER A 8 12.49 -3.71 -1.61
C SER A 8 11.98 -2.71 -0.56
N LEU A 9 11.15 -3.17 0.40
CA LEU A 9 10.61 -2.34 1.49
C LEU A 9 11.47 -2.45 2.75
N ASN A 10 11.79 -1.31 3.34
CA ASN A 10 12.52 -1.27 4.61
C ASN A 10 11.60 -1.62 5.78
N LYS A 11 11.89 -2.70 6.50
CA LYS A 11 11.04 -3.20 7.60
C LYS A 11 10.83 -2.20 8.75
N ASN A 12 11.75 -1.24 8.94
CA ASN A 12 11.65 -0.22 9.98
C ASN A 12 10.75 0.97 9.59
N LYS A 13 10.23 1.00 8.35
CA LYS A 13 9.32 2.06 7.88
C LYS A 13 7.91 1.52 7.75
N LYS A 14 6.94 2.36 8.11
CA LYS A 14 5.52 2.10 7.83
C LYS A 14 5.19 2.62 6.44
N TYR A 15 4.53 1.78 5.64
CA TYR A 15 4.14 2.14 4.28
C TYR A 15 2.62 2.14 4.17
N LEU A 16 2.08 3.15 3.49
CA LEU A 16 0.66 3.18 3.14
C LEU A 16 0.49 2.68 1.71
N LEU A 17 -0.36 1.66 1.53
CA LEU A 17 -0.61 1.04 0.25
C LEU A 17 -2.03 1.38 -0.22
N ILE A 18 -2.11 2.16 -1.29
CA ILE A 18 -3.36 2.67 -1.82
C ILE A 18 -3.37 2.58 -3.35
N CYS A 19 -4.50 2.17 -3.90
CA CYS A 19 -4.79 2.25 -5.33
C CYS A 19 -6.13 2.98 -5.52
N GLN A 20 -6.56 3.21 -6.76
CA GLN A 20 -7.78 3.98 -7.03
C GLN A 20 -9.02 3.48 -6.26
N SER A 21 -9.38 2.19 -6.42
CA SER A 21 -10.61 1.59 -5.85
C SER A 21 -10.37 0.60 -4.69
N GLY A 22 -9.11 0.32 -4.34
CA GLY A 22 -8.73 -0.57 -3.23
C GLY A 22 -8.49 -2.04 -3.59
N MET A 23 -8.96 -2.56 -4.74
CA MET A 23 -8.79 -3.99 -5.07
C MET A 23 -7.33 -4.40 -5.33
N ARG A 24 -6.56 -3.56 -6.03
CA ARG A 24 -5.14 -3.84 -6.34
C ARG A 24 -4.27 -3.78 -5.09
N SER A 25 -4.47 -2.74 -4.26
CA SER A 25 -3.75 -2.61 -2.99
C SER A 25 -4.12 -3.74 -2.03
N LYS A 26 -5.36 -4.24 -2.01
CA LYS A 26 -5.75 -5.40 -1.18
C LYS A 26 -4.98 -6.67 -1.56
N LYS A 27 -4.76 -6.93 -2.86
CA LYS A 27 -3.96 -8.09 -3.31
C LYS A 27 -2.49 -7.93 -2.90
N ALA A 28 -1.90 -6.77 -3.13
CA ALA A 28 -0.51 -6.50 -2.76
C ALA A 28 -0.30 -6.49 -1.24
N TYR A 29 -1.28 -6.01 -0.46
CA TYR A 29 -1.25 -6.06 1.00
C TYR A 29 -1.09 -7.48 1.54
N LYS A 30 -1.81 -8.47 0.97
CA LYS A 30 -1.69 -9.88 1.40
C LYS A 30 -0.28 -10.46 1.21
N ILE A 31 0.47 -9.93 0.25
CA ILE A 31 1.84 -10.35 -0.05
C ILE A 31 2.81 -9.61 0.88
N LEU A 32 2.65 -8.29 1.01
CA LEU A 32 3.59 -7.42 1.72
C LEU A 32 3.43 -7.42 3.25
N SER A 33 2.22 -7.67 3.76
CA SER A 33 1.91 -7.63 5.20
C SER A 33 2.65 -8.70 6.01
N LYS A 34 3.17 -9.74 5.34
CA LYS A 34 3.94 -10.81 5.99
C LYS A 34 5.37 -10.38 6.32
N GLU A 35 5.94 -9.47 5.55
CA GLU A 35 7.36 -9.11 5.64
C GLU A 35 7.61 -7.67 6.10
N SER A 36 6.62 -6.79 6.00
CA SER A 36 6.77 -5.35 6.22
C SER A 36 5.55 -4.70 6.86
N GLY A 37 5.75 -3.60 7.58
CA GLY A 37 4.72 -2.82 8.26
C GLY A 37 3.86 -1.97 7.31
N VAL A 38 3.20 -2.63 6.36
CA VAL A 38 2.33 -1.98 5.37
C VAL A 38 0.92 -1.84 5.92
N LEU A 39 0.25 -0.74 5.59
CA LEU A 39 -1.14 -0.43 5.92
C LEU A 39 -1.92 -0.27 4.62
N GLY A 40 -2.96 -1.09 4.42
CA GLY A 40 -3.86 -0.98 3.28
C GLY A 40 -4.98 0.02 3.53
N VAL A 41 -5.31 0.85 2.55
CA VAL A 41 -6.48 1.74 2.62
C VAL A 41 -7.70 1.07 1.99
N SER A 42 -8.72 0.81 2.81
CA SER A 42 -10.03 0.31 2.37
C SER A 42 -10.75 1.38 1.55
N GLY A 43 -11.28 1.00 0.38
CA GLY A 43 -11.91 1.92 -0.58
C GLY A 43 -10.94 2.69 -1.48
N GLY A 44 -9.62 2.50 -1.30
CA GLY A 44 -8.61 3.12 -2.15
C GLY A 44 -8.57 4.65 -2.03
N MET A 45 -8.06 5.32 -3.07
CA MET A 45 -8.00 6.78 -3.16
C MET A 45 -9.38 7.43 -3.10
N LEU A 46 -10.43 6.74 -3.58
CA LEU A 46 -11.81 7.25 -3.51
C LEU A 46 -12.29 7.45 -2.06
N ALA A 47 -11.79 6.63 -1.13
CA ALA A 47 -12.11 6.74 0.29
C ALA A 47 -11.03 7.51 1.09
N TRP A 48 -9.97 7.98 0.42
CA TRP A 48 -8.87 8.67 1.10
C TRP A 48 -9.29 10.07 1.54
N ARG A 49 -9.18 10.33 2.84
CA ARG A 49 -9.48 11.64 3.45
C ARG A 49 -8.22 12.41 3.89
N GLY A 50 -7.05 11.85 3.67
CA GLY A 50 -5.79 12.51 4.00
C GLY A 50 -5.45 13.62 3.00
N LYS A 51 -4.49 14.47 3.37
CA LYS A 51 -4.00 15.52 2.47
C LYS A 51 -3.35 14.90 1.23
N ILE A 52 -3.85 15.24 0.06
CA ILE A 52 -3.21 14.94 -1.22
C ILE A 52 -2.45 16.21 -1.61
N LYS A 53 -1.13 16.12 -1.71
CA LYS A 53 -0.32 17.17 -2.33
C LYS A 53 -0.16 16.82 -3.80
N LYS A 54 -0.43 17.80 -4.66
CA LYS A 54 -0.26 17.70 -6.11
C LYS A 54 1.20 17.92 -6.48
#